data_AF-A0A848XXX3-F1
#
_entry.id   AF-A0A848XXX3-F1
#
_cell.length_a   1.000
_cell.length_b   1.000
_cell.length_c   1.000
_cell.angle_alpha   90.00
_cell.angle_beta   90.00
_cell.angle_gamma   90.00
#
_symmetry.space_group_name_H-M   'P 1'
#
loop_
_entity.id
_entity.type
_entity.pdbx_description
1 polymer ?
#
loop_
_entity_poly.entity_id
_entity_poly.type
_entity_poly.pdbx_seq_one_letter_code
_entity_poly.pdbx_strand_id
1 'polypeptide(L)'
;MTTRQKARLGLFVVLGLLLFFVLGDVLGLWASDRGVISPTGYVGISHGSHTHYVPNDWNGDVPLSNFPSTPPPPGMTVGPTGEIIPLQP
;
A
#
# COMPACT_ATOMS: atom_id res chain seq x y z
N MET A 1 33.60 -23.22 -17.50
CA MET A 1 32.19 -22.97 -17.88
C MET A 1 32.11 -22.50 -19.33
N THR A 2 31.22 -23.09 -20.12
CA THR A 2 30.90 -22.67 -21.48
C THR A 2 30.13 -21.35 -21.49
N THR A 3 30.10 -20.64 -22.62
CA THR A 3 29.32 -19.39 -22.78
C THR A 3 27.84 -19.59 -22.45
N ARG A 4 27.26 -20.74 -22.82
CA ARG A 4 25.88 -21.10 -22.48
C ARG A 4 25.68 -21.30 -20.97
N GLN A 5 26.66 -21.89 -20.28
CA GLN A 5 26.63 -22.05 -18.82
C GLN A 5 26.73 -20.69 -18.11
N LYS A 6 27.59 -19.78 -18.60
CA LYS A 6 27.69 -18.41 -18.06
C LYS A 6 26.40 -17.62 -18.25
N ALA A 7 25.77 -17.73 -19.43
CA ALA A 7 24.49 -17.05 -19.71
C ALA A 7 23.36 -17.56 -18.80
N ARG A 8 23.25 -18.88 -18.61
CA ARG A 8 22.26 -19.48 -17.68
C ARG A 8 22.51 -19.04 -16.24
N LEU A 9 23.77 -19.04 -15.80
CA LEU A 9 24.13 -18.58 -14.47
C LEU A 9 23.73 -17.11 -14.27
N GLY A 10 24.03 -16.24 -15.23
CA GLY A 10 23.62 -14.84 -15.21
C GLY A 10 22.10 -14.68 -15.09
N LEU A 11 21.34 -15.44 -15.88
CA LEU A 11 19.87 -15.44 -15.80
C LEU A 11 19.38 -15.84 -14.41
N PHE A 12 19.90 -16.92 -13.83
CA PHE A 12 19.48 -17.36 -12.49
C PHE A 12 19.82 -16.35 -11.40
N VAL A 13 20.97 -15.66 -11.51
CA VAL A 13 21.32 -14.59 -10.57
C VAL A 13 20.31 -13.44 -10.67
N VAL A 14 19.97 -13.00 -11.89
CA VAL A 14 18.99 -11.92 -12.08
C VAL A 14 17.61 -12.31 -11.56
N LEU A 15 17.14 -13.52 -11.88
CA LEU A 15 15.85 -14.02 -11.38
C LEU A 15 15.85 -14.19 -9.86
N GLY A 16 16.96 -14.67 -9.29
CA GLY A 16 17.11 -14.81 -7.85
C GLY A 16 17.07 -13.47 -7.12
N LEU A 17 17.75 -12.45 -7.66
CA LEU A 17 17.71 -11.09 -7.12
C LEU A 17 16.29 -10.50 -7.21
N LEU A 18 15.62 -10.65 -8.35
CA LEU A 18 14.23 -10.20 -8.51
C LEU A 18 13.32 -10.88 -7.48
N LEU A 19 13.40 -12.20 -7.37
CA LEU A 19 12.60 -12.98 -6.43
C LEU A 19 12.86 -12.56 -4.98
N PHE A 20 14.12 -12.33 -4.61
CA PHE A 20 14.49 -11.86 -3.29
C PHE A 20 13.84 -10.50 -2.95
N PHE A 21 13.86 -9.54 -3.88
CA PHE A 21 13.20 -8.25 -3.69
C PHE A 21 11.69 -8.39 -3.56
N VAL A 22 11.04 -9.15 -4.45
CA VAL A 22 9.58 -9.37 -4.42
C VAL A 22 9.16 -10.06 -3.11
N LEU A 23 9.88 -11.09 -2.68
CA LEU A 23 9.58 -11.78 -1.42
C LEU A 23 9.77 -10.86 -0.21
N GLY A 24 10.80 -10.03 -0.19
CA GLY A 24 10.99 -9.09 0.91
C GLY A 24 9.87 -8.05 1.00
N ASP A 25 9.23 -7.66 -0.10
CA ASP A 25 8.09 -6.73 -0.08
C ASP A 25 6.83 -7.42 0.47
N VAL A 26 6.54 -8.64 0.00
CA VAL A 26 5.43 -9.47 0.50
C VAL A 26 5.58 -9.78 1.98
N LEU A 27 6.81 -10.04 2.43
CA LEU A 27 7.12 -10.32 3.83
C LEU A 27 7.27 -9.05 4.70
N GLY A 28 7.17 -7.85 4.10
CA GLY A 28 7.32 -6.58 4.83
C GLY A 28 8.73 -6.34 5.38
N LEU A 29 9.75 -7.00 4.81
CA LEU A 29 11.17 -6.79 5.18
C LEU A 29 11.70 -5.47 4.64
N TRP A 30 11.08 -4.95 3.59
CA TRP A 30 11.28 -3.57 3.15
C TRP A 30 10.18 -2.73 3.80
N ALA A 31 10.56 -1.73 4.58
CA ALA A 31 9.66 -0.65 4.94
C ALA A 31 9.36 0.15 3.67
N SER A 32 8.40 -0.33 2.89
CA SER A 32 7.73 0.48 1.89
C SER A 32 6.89 1.44 2.73
N ASP A 33 7.30 2.70 2.87
CA ASP A 33 6.46 3.74 3.49
C ASP A 33 5.13 3.76 2.72
N ARG A 34 4.14 3.00 3.19
CA ARG A 34 2.82 2.84 2.57
C ARG A 34 1.95 4.09 2.70
N GLY A 35 2.58 5.26 2.82
CA GLY A 35 1.91 6.52 2.55
C GLY A 35 1.80 6.70 1.05
N VAL A 36 0.92 5.93 0.39
CA VAL A 36 0.37 6.42 -0.87
C VAL A 36 -0.40 7.67 -0.48
N ILE A 37 0.26 8.84 -0.59
CA ILE A 37 -0.40 10.12 -0.36
C ILE A 37 -1.37 10.27 -1.52
N SER A 38 -2.62 9.90 -1.28
CA SER A 38 -3.68 10.12 -2.23
C SER A 38 -3.89 11.62 -2.37
N PRO A 39 -4.01 12.15 -3.60
CA PRO A 39 -4.42 13.54 -3.83
C PRO A 39 -5.78 13.88 -3.20
N THR A 40 -6.60 12.87 -2.89
CA THR A 40 -7.89 13.04 -2.21
C THR A 40 -7.78 13.02 -0.68
N GLY A 41 -6.58 12.88 -0.12
CA GLY A 41 -6.33 12.86 1.33
C GLY A 41 -6.68 11.54 2.03
N TYR A 42 -7.23 10.56 1.32
CA TYR A 42 -7.65 9.27 1.87
C TYR A 42 -7.25 8.10 0.96
N VAL A 43 -7.14 6.90 1.54
CA VAL A 43 -6.91 5.64 0.84
C VAL A 43 -7.97 4.60 1.21
N GLY A 44 -8.29 3.72 0.26
CA GLY A 44 -9.20 2.61 0.48
C GLY A 44 -8.47 1.35 0.94
N ILE A 45 -8.91 0.75 2.03
CA ILE A 45 -8.38 -0.50 2.60
C ILE A 45 -9.47 -1.56 2.57
N SER A 46 -9.18 -2.68 1.89
CA SER A 46 -10.08 -3.84 1.85
C SER A 46 -10.10 -4.55 3.21
N HIS A 47 -11.30 -4.82 3.72
CA HIS A 47 -11.51 -5.51 4.99
C HIS A 47 -12.72 -6.44 4.89
N GLY A 48 -12.46 -7.75 4.83
CA GLY A 48 -13.51 -8.74 4.56
C GLY A 48 -14.09 -8.57 3.15
N SER A 49 -15.40 -8.32 3.06
CA SER A 49 -16.14 -8.16 1.80
C SER A 49 -16.38 -6.72 1.38
N HIS A 50 -15.84 -5.73 2.10
CA HIS A 50 -16.01 -4.31 1.79
C HIS A 50 -14.71 -3.53 1.97
N THR A 51 -14.73 -2.26 1.59
CA THR A 51 -13.60 -1.33 1.73
C THR A 51 -13.93 -0.29 2.78
N HIS A 52 -12.95 0.09 3.59
CA HIS A 52 -13.00 1.28 4.46
C HIS A 52 -12.07 2.35 3.89
N TYR A 53 -12.46 3.61 4.01
CA TYR A 53 -11.64 4.74 3.56
C TYR A 53 -11.01 5.42 4.77
N VAL A 54 -9.69 5.48 4.82
CA VAL A 54 -8.92 6.03 5.95
C VAL A 54 -8.07 7.21 5.49
N PRO A 55 -7.67 8.15 6.37
CA PRO A 55 -6.73 9.21 5.99
C PRO A 55 -5.37 8.63 5.58
N ASN A 56 -4.62 9.37 4.78
CA ASN A 56 -3.29 8.97 4.29
C ASN A 56 -2.29 8.61 5.41
N ASP A 57 -2.47 9.19 6.60
CA ASP A 57 -1.62 9.01 7.78
C ASP A 57 -2.19 8.02 8.81
N TRP A 58 -3.26 7.27 8.46
CA TRP A 58 -3.79 6.25 9.36
C TRP A 58 -2.75 5.17 9.66
N ASN A 59 -2.46 5.02 10.95
CA ASN A 59 -1.41 4.14 11.47
C ASN A 59 -1.96 2.90 12.19
N GLY A 60 -3.28 2.72 12.23
CA GLY A 60 -3.95 1.60 12.90
C GLY A 60 -4.38 1.87 14.35
N ASP A 61 -4.07 3.03 14.94
CA ASP A 61 -4.46 3.37 16.32
C ASP A 61 -5.99 3.46 16.51
N VAL A 62 -6.69 3.93 15.48
CA VAL A 62 -8.16 3.95 15.43
C VAL A 62 -8.65 2.69 14.71
N PRO A 63 -9.61 1.93 15.28
CA PRO A 63 -10.15 0.74 14.65
C PRO A 63 -10.70 1.01 13.25
N LEU A 64 -10.35 0.14 12.29
CA LEU A 64 -10.76 0.29 10.88
C LEU A 64 -12.29 0.39 10.71
N SER A 65 -13.05 -0.24 11.61
CA SER A 65 -14.52 -0.20 11.62
C SER A 65 -15.12 1.18 11.86
N ASN A 66 -14.35 2.14 12.39
CA ASN A 66 -14.82 3.50 12.64
C ASN A 66 -14.86 4.34 11.37
N PHE A 67 -14.19 3.89 10.31
CA PHE A 67 -14.05 4.62 9.06
C PHE A 67 -15.18 4.30 8.08
N PRO A 68 -15.57 5.24 7.20
CA PRO A 68 -16.69 5.05 6.29
C PRO A 68 -16.38 3.95 5.26
N SER A 69 -17.41 3.22 4.85
CA SER A 69 -17.33 2.20 3.79
C SER A 69 -17.72 2.72 2.40
N THR A 70 -18.11 3.99 2.32
CA THR A 70 -18.37 4.72 1.08
C THR A 70 -17.29 5.79 0.88
N PRO A 71 -16.85 6.02 -0.37
CA PRO A 71 -15.85 7.03 -0.65
C PRO A 71 -16.40 8.43 -0.31
N PRO A 72 -15.58 9.32 0.27
CA PRO A 72 -15.94 10.72 0.48
C PRO A 72 -16.42 11.41 -0.82
N PRO A 73 -17.38 12.35 -0.72
CA PRO A 73 -17.77 13.19 -1.86
C PRO A 73 -16.60 14.01 -2.44
N PRO A 74 -16.72 14.53 -3.68
CA PRO A 74 -15.72 15.42 -4.24
C PRO A 74 -15.42 16.62 -3.34
N GLY A 75 -14.13 16.91 -3.12
CA GLY A 75 -13.68 18.00 -2.24
C GLY A 75 -13.72 17.66 -0.74
N MET A 76 -14.06 16.42 -0.38
CA MET A 76 -14.01 15.91 0.99
C MET A 76 -12.95 14.82 1.13
N THR A 77 -12.54 14.56 2.37
CA THR A 77 -11.63 13.49 2.77
C THR A 77 -12.09 12.85 4.07
N VAL A 78 -11.31 11.89 4.57
CA VAL A 78 -11.59 11.23 5.85
C VAL A 78 -10.67 11.79 6.92
N GLY A 79 -11.22 12.17 8.07
CA GLY A 79 -10.48 12.66 9.21
C GLY A 79 -9.87 11.55 10.07
N PRO A 80 -9.07 11.90 11.08
CA PRO A 80 -8.35 10.94 11.92
C PRO A 80 -9.23 9.91 12.63
N THR A 81 -10.50 10.25 12.89
CA THR A 81 -11.44 9.36 13.61
C THR A 81 -12.58 8.80 12.74
N GLY A 82 -12.51 8.97 11.42
CA GLY A 82 -13.50 8.43 10.47
C GLY A 82 -14.61 9.40 10.05
N GLU A 83 -14.58 10.63 10.54
CA GLU A 83 -15.45 11.71 10.07
C GLU A 83 -15.12 12.11 8.62
N ILE A 84 -16.13 12.56 7.87
CA ILE A 84 -15.90 13.14 6.55
C ILE A 84 -15.70 14.65 6.73
N ILE A 85 -14.53 15.16 6.31
CA ILE A 85 -14.14 16.56 6.46
C ILE A 85 -13.75 17.17 5.10
N PRO A 86 -13.79 18.49 4.94
CA PRO A 86 -13.28 19.13 3.73
C PRO A 86 -11.81 18.78 3.46
N LEU A 87 -11.48 18.52 2.20
CA LEU A 87 -10.10 18.37 1.78
C LEU A 87 -9.40 19.73 1.95
N GLN A 88 -8.38 19.77 2.81
CA GLN A 88 -7.56 20.97 2.98
C GLN A 88 -6.73 21.22 1.71
N PRO A 89 -6.57 22.50 1.30
CA PRO A 89 -5.78 22.87 0.13
C PRO A 89 -4.28 22.60 0.30
#